data_AF-A0A497V5R8-F1
#
_entry.id   AF-A0A497V5R8-F1
#
_cell.length_a   1.000
_cell.length_b   1.000
_cell.length_c   1.000
_cell.angle_alpha   90.00
_cell.angle_beta   90.00
_cell.angle_gamma   90.00
#
_symmetry.space_group_name_H-M   'P 1'
#
loop_
_entity.id
_entity.type
_entity.pdbx_description
1 polymer ?
#
loop_
_entity_poly.entity_id
_entity_poly.type
_entity_poly.pdbx_seq_one_letter_code
_entity_poly.pdbx_strand_id
1 'polypeptide(L)' 'MDKDKKTKQYNGYNKDIIRRLKQKHGFTARFIYASLRGNRTSDSSTKIVDDYNKMKKAIQQVLNNI' A
#
# COMPACT_ATOMS: atom_id res chain seq x y z
N MET A 1 13.74 19.71 -26.19
CA MET A 1 13.18 19.27 -24.90
C MET A 1 12.81 17.81 -25.04
N ASP A 2 13.71 16.92 -24.61
CA ASP A 2 13.53 15.48 -24.69
C ASP A 2 12.29 15.03 -23.90
N LYS A 3 11.39 14.33 -24.60
CA LYS A 3 10.13 13.79 -24.03
C LYS A 3 10.31 12.38 -23.47
N ASP A 4 11.53 11.98 -23.10
CA ASP A 4 11.79 10.73 -22.36
C ASP A 4 11.50 10.89 -20.85
N LYS A 5 10.29 11.36 -20.51
CA LYS A 5 9.76 11.11 -19.17
C LYS A 5 9.32 9.66 -19.13
N LYS A 6 10.26 8.75 -18.87
CA LYS A 6 9.93 7.40 -18.38
C LYS A 6 9.00 7.61 -17.19
N THR A 7 7.69 7.42 -17.40
CA THR A 7 6.72 7.41 -16.32
C THR A 7 7.23 6.38 -15.32
N LYS A 8 7.64 6.84 -14.12
CA LYS A 8 8.03 5.93 -13.02
C LYS A 8 6.97 4.84 -13.01
N GLN A 9 7.35 3.59 -13.27
CA GLN A 9 6.43 2.47 -13.08
C GLN A 9 5.95 2.60 -11.64
N TYR A 10 4.70 3.01 -11.48
CA TYR A 10 4.05 2.97 -10.18
C TYR A 10 3.94 1.49 -9.91
N ASN A 11 4.85 0.94 -9.10
CA ASN A 11 4.64 -0.35 -8.47
C ASN A 11 3.34 -0.22 -7.68
N GLY A 12 2.24 -0.59 -8.33
CA GLY A 12 0.91 -0.32 -7.84
C GLY A 12 0.74 -1.04 -6.52
N TYR A 13 0.38 -0.30 -5.47
CA TYR A 13 -0.08 -0.96 -4.26
C TYR A 13 -1.27 -1.87 -4.62
N ASN A 14 -1.32 -3.05 -4.02
CA ASN A 14 -2.37 -4.02 -4.30
C ASN A 14 -3.73 -3.41 -3.91
N LYS A 15 -4.61 -3.21 -4.91
CA LYS A 15 -5.88 -2.49 -4.76
C LYS A 15 -6.82 -3.19 -3.78
N ASP A 16 -6.78 -4.51 -3.68
CA ASP A 16 -7.59 -5.28 -2.74
C ASP A 16 -7.13 -5.09 -1.30
N ILE A 17 -5.81 -5.07 -1.08
CA ILE A 17 -5.27 -4.74 0.25
C ILE A 17 -5.68 -3.32 0.64
N ILE A 18 -5.59 -2.35 -0.28
CA ILE A 18 -6.02 -0.97 -0.01
C ILE A 18 -7.51 -0.91 0.34
N ARG A 19 -8.37 -1.60 -0.43
CA ARG A 19 -9.81 -1.69 -0.15
C ARG A 19 -10.06 -2.28 1.25
N ARG A 20 -9.35 -3.34 1.63
CA ARG A 20 -9.46 -3.93 2.97
C ARG A 20 -8.99 -3.00 4.08
N LEU A 21 -7.90 -2.27 3.86
CA LEU A 21 -7.41 -1.27 4.82
C LEU A 21 -8.40 -0.13 5.03
N LYS A 22 -9.07 0.34 3.96
CA LYS A 22 -10.14 1.33 4.08
C LYS A 22 -11.28 0.82 4.97
N GLN A 23 -11.72 -0.42 4.76
CA GLN A 23 -12.78 -1.03 5.56
C GLN A 23 -12.36 -1.25 7.02
N LYS A 24 -11.12 -1.66 7.27
CA LYS A 24 -10.62 -1.97 8.61
C LYS A 24 -10.37 -0.73 9.46
N HIS A 25 -9.74 0.31 8.87
CA HIS A 25 -9.29 1.48 9.61
C HIS A 25 -10.18 2.72 9.43
N GLY A 26 -11.13 2.69 8.49
CA GLY A 26 -12.04 3.81 8.22
C GLY A 26 -11.39 5.01 7.51
N PHE A 27 -10.13 4.91 7.07
CA PHE A 27 -9.43 6.00 6.41
C PHE A 27 -9.67 6.10 4.91
N THR A 28 -9.45 7.29 4.37
CA THR A 28 -9.48 7.52 2.92
C THR A 28 -8.29 6.87 2.24
N ALA A 29 -8.46 6.55 0.95
CA ALA A 29 -7.37 6.01 0.13
C ALA A 29 -6.16 6.96 0.11
N ARG A 30 -6.40 8.28 0.06
CA ARG A 30 -5.33 9.30 0.09
C ARG A 30 -4.49 9.21 1.36
N PHE A 31 -5.13 9.02 2.51
CA PHE A 31 -4.42 8.86 3.79
C PHE A 31 -3.62 7.56 3.82
N ILE A 32 -4.21 6.45 3.35
CA ILE A 32 -3.52 5.16 3.27
C ILE A 32 -2.29 5.26 2.35
N TYR A 33 -2.42 5.82 1.15
CA TYR A 33 -1.28 6.01 0.25
C TYR A 33 -0.23 6.97 0.80
N ALA A 34 -0.62 8.00 1.56
CA ALA A 34 0.34 8.86 2.24
C ALA A 34 1.09 8.09 3.34
N SER A 35 0.40 7.21 4.06
CA SER A 35 0.99 6.34 5.10
C SER A 35 1.98 5.35 4.48
N LEU A 36 1.57 4.63 3.42
CA LEU A 36 2.42 3.67 2.71
C LEU A 36 3.62 4.28 1.99
N ARG A 37 3.61 5.59 1.75
CA ARG A 37 4.75 6.34 1.19
C ARG A 37 5.70 6.88 2.27
N GLY A 38 5.36 6.75 3.54
CA GLY A 38 6.12 7.33 4.65
C GLY A 38 5.87 8.82 4.88
N ASN A 39 4.90 9.42 4.20
CA ASN A 39 4.55 10.84 4.37
C ASN A 39 3.75 11.11 5.66
N ARG A 40 3.44 10.08 6.44
CA ARG A 40 2.67 10.14 7.69
C ARG A 40 3.35 9.30 8.75
N THR A 41 3.50 9.85 9.94
CA THR A 41 4.22 9.24 11.08
C THR A 41 3.32 9.01 12.30
N SER A 42 2.01 9.16 12.16
CA SER A 42 1.06 8.89 13.26
C SER A 42 0.96 7.39 13.57
N ASP A 43 0.52 7.04 14.79
CA ASP A 43 0.32 5.65 15.19
C ASP A 43 -0.61 4.88 14.25
N SER A 44 -1.64 5.56 13.73
CA SER A 44 -2.55 5.00 12.73
C SER A 44 -1.84 4.71 11.40
N SER A 45 -0.93 5.60 10.97
CA SER A 45 -0.10 5.39 9.78
C SER A 45 0.78 4.15 9.93
N THR A 46 1.46 4.02 11.07
CA THR A 46 2.31 2.85 11.37
C THR A 46 1.51 1.56 11.33
N LYS A 47 0.33 1.53 11.96
CA LYS A 47 -0.58 0.36 11.92
C LYS A 47 -1.02 0.00 10.50
N ILE A 48 -1.32 1.00 9.66
CA ILE A 48 -1.70 0.78 8.25
C ILE A 48 -0.54 0.13 7.47
N VAL A 49 0.69 0.62 7.67
CA VAL A 49 1.89 0.09 7.01
C VAL A 49 2.13 -1.36 7.42
N ASP A 50 2.07 -1.65 8.72
CA ASP A 50 2.25 -3.00 9.25
C ASP A 50 1.21 -3.98 8.72
N ASP A 51 -0.07 -3.58 8.73
CA ASP A 51 -1.16 -4.38 8.21
C ASP A 51 -1.02 -4.64 6.71
N TYR A 52 -0.63 -3.64 5.92
CA TYR A 52 -0.37 -3.80 4.49
C TYR A 52 0.72 -4.84 4.25
N ASN A 53 1.83 -4.76 4.98
CA ASN A 53 2.96 -5.68 4.84
C ASN A 53 2.58 -7.11 5.26
N LYS A 54 1.82 -7.28 6.34
CA LYS A 54 1.29 -8.59 6.78
C LYS A 54 0.42 -9.24 5.70
N MET A 55 -0.53 -8.48 5.15
CA MET A 55 -1.41 -8.98 4.08
C MET A 55 -0.63 -9.30 2.80
N LYS A 56 0.32 -8.44 2.41
CA LYS A 56 1.20 -8.70 1.25
C LYS A 56 1.99 -10.00 1.45
N LYS A 57 2.56 -10.21 2.64
CA LYS A 57 3.32 -11.42 2.97
C LYS A 57 2.43 -12.67 2.93
N ALA A 58 1.23 -12.61 3.50
CA ALA A 58 0.28 -13.72 3.46
C ALA A 58 -0.09 -14.11 2.02
N ILE A 59 -0.38 -13.12 1.17
CA ILE A 59 -0.67 -13.37 -0.26
C ILE A 59 0.54 -14.03 -0.94
N GLN A 60 1.75 -13.51 -0.72
CA GLN A 60 2.96 -14.08 -1.32
C GLN A 60 3.21 -15.53 -0.85
N GLN A 61 2.96 -15.83 0.42
CA GLN A 61 3.10 -17.18 0.96
C GLN A 61 2.12 -18.15 0.30
N VAL A 62 0.87 -17.73 0.10
CA VAL A 62 -0.12 -18.55 -0.63
C VAL A 62 0.31 -18.77 -2.07
N LEU A 63 0.77 -17.73 -2.77
CA LEU A 63 1.21 -17.84 -4.17
C LEU A 63 2.46 -18.71 -4.37
N ASN A 64 3.38 -18.71 -3.40
CA ASN A 64 4.62 -19.49 -3.49
C ASN A 64 4.45 -20.96 -3.09
N ASN A 65 3.38 -21.29 -2.37
CA ASN A 65 3.05 -22.66 -1.95
C ASN A 65 2.12 -23.38 -2.96
N ILE A 66 1.97 -22.81 -4.15
CA ILE A 66 1.28 -23.38 -5.32
C ILE A 66 2.37 -23.72 -6.34
#